data_AF-A0A1H9XFL6-F1
#
_entry.id   AF-A0A1H9XFL6-F1
#
_cell.length_a   1.000
_cell.length_b   1.000
_cell.length_c   1.000
_cell.angle_alpha   90.00
_cell.angle_beta   90.00
_cell.angle_gamma   90.00
#
_symmetry.space_group_name_H-M   'P 1'
#
loop_
_entity.id
_entity.type
_entity.pdbx_description
1 polymer ?
#
loop_
_entity_poly.entity_id
_entity_poly.type
_entity_poly.pdbx_seq_one_letter_code
_entity_poly.pdbx_strand_id
1 'polypeptide(L)'
;MDKRKVGNILGFTSIIPVITSVIVFYTQRGPNADIYFIINIFVALSILGIFLAIFSWLFTKRLILFFIAFIGNIFVLAAAFLLLLAMGISEP
;
A
#
# COMPACT_ATOMS: atom_id res chain seq x y z
N MET A 1 -11.97 -20.69 13.94
CA MET A 1 -11.29 -20.57 12.63
C MET A 1 -9.79 -20.79 12.85
N ASP A 2 -9.12 -21.58 12.02
CA ASP A 2 -7.69 -21.88 12.17
C ASP A 2 -6.84 -20.60 12.01
N LYS A 3 -6.01 -20.27 13.01
CA LYS A 3 -5.14 -19.08 13.03
C LYS A 3 -4.23 -19.02 11.79
N ARG A 4 -3.70 -20.15 11.32
CA ARG A 4 -2.87 -20.21 10.10
C ARG A 4 -3.69 -19.90 8.85
N LYS A 5 -4.95 -20.36 8.79
CA LYS A 5 -5.86 -20.02 7.68
C LYS A 5 -6.16 -18.53 7.68
N VAL A 6 -6.46 -17.95 8.84
CA VAL A 6 -6.70 -16.50 8.98
C VAL A 6 -5.49 -15.69 8.53
N GLY A 7 -4.30 -16.04 9.03
CA GLY A 7 -3.09 -15.29 8.69
C GLY A 7 -2.70 -15.40 7.22
N ASN A 8 -2.92 -16.55 6.55
CA ASN A 8 -2.76 -16.64 5.10
C ASN A 8 -3.71 -15.71 4.34
N ILE A 9 -4.99 -15.68 4.72
CA ILE A 9 -5.98 -14.77 4.11
C ILE A 9 -5.56 -13.32 4.29
N LEU A 10 -5.12 -12.94 5.50
CA LEU A 10 -4.61 -11.59 5.81
C LEU A 10 -3.37 -11.24 4.96
N GLY A 11 -2.49 -12.21 4.73
CA GLY A 11 -1.29 -12.01 3.91
C GLY A 11 -1.64 -11.75 2.45
N PHE A 12 -2.54 -12.54 1.87
CA PHE A 12 -3.01 -12.29 0.50
C PHE A 12 -3.77 -10.97 0.39
N THR A 13 -4.64 -10.66 1.36
CA THR A 13 -5.38 -9.39 1.37
C THR A 13 -4.47 -8.17 1.56
N SER A 14 -3.34 -8.29 2.26
CA SER A 14 -2.35 -7.19 2.36
C SER A 14 -1.65 -6.82 1.05
N ILE A 15 -1.73 -7.67 0.02
CA ILE A 15 -1.21 -7.38 -1.33
C ILE A 15 -2.23 -6.57 -2.15
N ILE A 16 -3.52 -6.71 -1.87
CA ILE A 16 -4.59 -6.00 -2.59
C ILE A 16 -4.38 -4.47 -2.58
N PRO A 17 -4.07 -3.81 -1.44
CA PRO A 17 -3.78 -2.39 -1.41
C PRO A 17 -2.67 -1.94 -2.38
N VAL A 18 -1.62 -2.76 -2.56
CA VAL A 18 -0.53 -2.47 -3.51
C VAL A 18 -1.06 -2.51 -4.94
N ILE A 19 -1.79 -3.56 -5.31
CA ILE A 19 -2.38 -3.70 -6.66
C ILE A 19 -3.36 -2.55 -6.93
N THR A 20 -4.23 -2.23 -5.97
CA THR A 20 -5.17 -1.11 -6.08
C THR A 20 -4.44 0.21 -6.25
N SER A 21 -3.34 0.45 -5.53
CA SER A 21 -2.54 1.67 -5.68
C SER A 21 -1.94 1.79 -7.08
N VAL A 22 -1.45 0.69 -7.66
CA VAL A 22 -0.97 0.67 -9.06
C VAL A 22 -2.11 0.99 -10.03
N ILE A 23 -3.30 0.42 -9.84
CA ILE A 23 -4.46 0.71 -10.68
C ILE A 23 -4.82 2.21 -10.59
N VAL A 24 -4.93 2.75 -9.37
CA VAL A 24 -5.24 4.16 -9.13
C VAL A 24 -4.23 5.08 -9.79
N PHE A 25 -2.94 4.74 -9.73
CA PHE A 25 -1.89 5.50 -10.44
C PHE A 25 -2.18 5.60 -11.94
N TYR A 26 -2.46 4.47 -12.59
CA TYR A 26 -2.70 4.44 -14.03
C TYR A 26 -4.01 5.08 -14.46
N THR A 27 -5.04 5.07 -13.60
CA THR A 27 -6.34 5.67 -13.91
C THR A 27 -6.37 7.17 -13.65
N GLN A 28 -5.63 7.66 -12.66
CA GLN A 28 -5.67 9.07 -12.24
C GLN A 28 -4.48 9.91 -12.73
N ARG A 29 -3.48 9.32 -13.40
CA ARG A 29 -2.36 10.08 -13.99
C ARG A 29 -2.83 10.98 -15.13
N GLY A 30 -2.25 12.17 -15.25
CA GLY A 30 -2.48 13.07 -16.36
C GLY A 30 -2.22 14.54 -16.01
N PRO A 31 -2.36 15.45 -16.99
CA PRO A 31 -2.12 16.89 -16.79
C PRO A 31 -3.03 17.52 -15.73
N ASN A 32 -4.26 16.99 -15.60
CA ASN A 32 -5.27 17.48 -14.65
C ASN A 32 -5.43 16.53 -13.46
N ALA A 33 -4.39 15.77 -13.12
CA ALA A 33 -4.45 14.82 -12.02
C ALA A 33 -4.58 15.55 -10.68
N ASP A 34 -5.52 15.10 -9.84
CA ASP A 34 -5.58 15.52 -8.44
C ASP A 34 -4.53 14.73 -7.64
N ILE A 35 -3.33 15.29 -7.57
CA ILE A 35 -2.18 14.68 -6.90
C ILE A 35 -2.47 14.47 -5.41
N TYR A 36 -3.17 15.41 -4.77
CA TYR A 36 -3.52 15.32 -3.35
C TYR A 36 -4.46 14.15 -3.07
N PHE A 37 -5.47 13.95 -3.92
CA PHE A 37 -6.36 12.80 -3.85
C PHE A 37 -5.62 11.47 -4.04
N ILE A 38 -4.70 11.40 -5.01
CA ILE A 38 -3.87 10.21 -5.25
C ILE A 38 -3.00 9.89 -4.02
N ILE A 39 -2.33 10.88 -3.45
CA ILE A 39 -1.50 10.73 -2.25
C ILE A 39 -2.33 10.18 -1.08
N ASN A 40 -3.51 10.75 -0.83
CA ASN A 40 -4.39 10.31 0.26
C ASN A 40 -4.80 8.84 0.10
N ILE A 41 -5.14 8.42 -1.13
CA ILE A 41 -5.45 7.01 -1.40
C ILE A 41 -4.23 6.13 -1.12
N PHE A 42 -3.05 6.49 -1.62
CA PHE A 42 -1.84 5.68 -1.46
C PHE A 42 -1.45 5.52 0.01
N VAL A 43 -1.53 6.60 0.79
CA VAL A 43 -1.25 6.57 2.23
C VAL A 43 -2.24 5.66 2.96
N ALA A 44 -3.55 5.86 2.74
CA ALA A 44 -4.59 5.07 3.40
C ALA A 44 -4.47 3.57 3.08
N LEU A 45 -4.28 3.23 1.81
CA LEU A 45 -4.09 1.86 1.35
C LEU A 45 -2.80 1.24 1.90
N SER A 46 -1.68 1.97 1.88
CA SER A 46 -0.39 1.47 2.36
C SER A 46 -0.41 1.20 3.86
N ILE A 47 -0.98 2.11 4.65
CA ILE A 47 -1.12 1.93 6.10
C ILE A 47 -1.96 0.67 6.38
N LEU A 48 -3.12 0.53 5.74
CA LEU A 48 -3.98 -0.64 5.88
C LEU A 48 -3.24 -1.93 5.48
N GLY A 49 -2.54 -1.92 4.35
CA GLY A 49 -1.76 -3.07 3.87
C GLY A 49 -0.64 -3.48 4.82
N ILE A 50 0.09 -2.51 5.39
CA ILE A 50 1.13 -2.76 6.40
C ILE A 50 0.52 -3.41 7.65
N PHE A 51 -0.59 -2.89 8.17
CA PHE A 51 -1.26 -3.50 9.32
C PHE A 51 -1.68 -4.95 9.03
N LEU A 52 -2.32 -5.20 7.88
CA LEU A 52 -2.70 -6.55 7.47
C LEU A 52 -1.49 -7.50 7.34
N ALA A 53 -0.37 -7.02 6.80
CA ALA A 53 0.86 -7.80 6.69
C ALA A 53 1.43 -8.17 8.07
N ILE A 54 1.46 -7.24 9.02
CA ILE A 54 1.91 -7.48 10.39
C ILE A 54 1.03 -8.54 11.08
N PHE A 55 -0.30 -8.41 10.98
CA PHE A 55 -1.21 -9.41 11.55
C PHE A 55 -1.06 -10.77 10.85
N SER A 56 -0.91 -10.81 9.54
CA SER A 56 -0.64 -12.05 8.79
C SER A 56 0.58 -12.79 9.32
N TRP A 57 1.66 -12.04 9.57
CA TRP A 57 2.89 -12.58 10.16
C TRP A 57 2.67 -13.06 11.59
N LEU A 58 1.95 -12.31 12.42
CA LEU A 58 1.68 -12.68 13.80
C LEU A 58 0.97 -14.05 13.90
N PHE A 59 0.00 -14.32 13.02
CA PHE A 59 -0.81 -15.54 13.04
C PHE A 59 -0.16 -16.74 12.32
N THR A 60 0.56 -16.52 11.23
CA THR A 60 1.11 -17.62 10.40
C THR A 60 2.60 -17.83 10.60
N LYS A 61 3.32 -16.81 11.08
CA LYS A 61 4.80 -16.75 11.11
C LYS A 61 5.46 -16.95 9.74
N ARG A 62 4.69 -16.82 8.65
CA ARG A 62 5.16 -17.02 7.28
C ARG A 62 5.81 -15.74 6.76
N LEU A 63 7.14 -15.73 6.74
CA LEU A 63 7.92 -14.55 6.39
C LEU A 63 7.79 -14.12 4.92
N ILE A 64 7.60 -15.05 3.99
CA ILE A 64 7.55 -14.75 2.54
C ILE A 64 6.41 -13.77 2.22
N LEU A 65 5.19 -14.09 2.66
CA LEU A 65 4.02 -13.23 2.42
C LEU A 65 4.16 -11.89 3.13
N PHE A 66 4.74 -11.89 4.33
CA PHE A 66 5.03 -10.68 5.08
C PHE A 66 5.97 -9.75 4.30
N PHE A 67 7.13 -10.23 3.84
CA PHE A 67 8.09 -9.38 3.14
C PHE A 67 7.53 -8.82 1.83
N ILE A 68 6.84 -9.64 1.03
CA ILE A 68 6.25 -9.19 -0.23
C ILE A 68 5.23 -8.06 0.02
N ALA A 69 4.30 -8.28 0.94
CA ALA A 69 3.27 -7.28 1.23
C ALA A 69 3.85 -6.04 1.93
N PHE A 70 4.73 -6.23 2.91
CA PHE A 70 5.32 -5.14 3.68
C PHE A 70 6.19 -4.22 2.80
N ILE A 71 7.10 -4.80 2.02
CA ILE A 71 7.97 -4.04 1.10
C ILE A 71 7.11 -3.35 0.03
N GLY A 72 6.13 -4.04 -0.53
CA GLY A 72 5.23 -3.45 -1.53
C GLY A 72 4.47 -2.22 -1.01
N ASN A 73 3.89 -2.30 0.19
CA ASN A 73 3.18 -1.17 0.78
C ASN A 73 4.13 -0.04 1.22
N ILE A 74 5.34 -0.35 1.72
CA ILE A 74 6.36 0.67 2.00
C ILE A 74 6.78 1.40 0.72
N PHE A 75 6.95 0.66 -0.38
CA PHE A 75 7.31 1.25 -1.67
C PHE A 75 6.23 2.23 -2.15
N VAL A 76 4.95 1.85 -2.05
CA VAL A 76 3.84 2.75 -2.38
C VAL A 76 3.83 3.99 -1.47
N LEU A 77 4.09 3.82 -0.18
CA LEU A 77 4.16 4.94 0.76
C LEU A 77 5.33 5.89 0.43
N ALA A 78 6.50 5.35 0.06
CA ALA A 78 7.63 6.14 -0.41
C ALA A 78 7.28 6.91 -1.69
N ALA A 79 6.57 6.29 -2.64
CA ALA A 79 6.08 6.98 -3.83
C ALA A 79 5.11 8.12 -3.47
N ALA A 80 4.19 7.91 -2.52
CA ALA A 80 3.29 8.96 -2.04
C ALA A 80 4.06 10.14 -1.41
N PHE A 81 5.11 9.86 -0.64
CA PHE A 81 5.98 10.91 -0.08
C PHE A 81 6.72 11.69 -1.17
N LEU A 82 7.23 11.01 -2.20
CA LEU A 82 7.88 11.67 -3.34
C LEU A 82 6.89 12.53 -4.14
N LEU A 83 5.64 12.10 -4.31
CA LEU A 83 4.59 12.91 -4.93
C LEU A 83 4.27 14.15 -4.11
N LEU A 84 4.18 14.02 -2.78
CA LEU A 84 3.96 15.14 -1.89
C LEU A 84 5.09 16.17 -1.98
N LEU A 85 6.34 15.69 -2.00
CA LEU A 85 7.50 16.54 -2.19
C LEU A 85 7.48 17.25 -3.54
N ALA A 86 7.15 16.54 -4.62
CA ALA A 86 7.03 17.11 -5.95
C ALA A 86 5.96 18.20 -6.02
N MET A 87 4.80 17.97 -5.39
CA MET A 87 3.72 18.97 -5.28
C MET A 87 4.21 20.23 -4.57
N GLY A 88 4.87 20.09 -3.41
CA GLY A 88 5.39 21.23 -2.65
C GLY A 88 6.50 22.03 -3.35
N ILE A 89 7.24 21.41 -4.27
CA ILE A 89 8.24 22.12 -5.11
C ILE A 89 7.57 22.81 -6.31
N SER A 90 6.43 22.29 -6.79
CA SER A 90 5.72 22.83 -7.94
C SER A 90 4.80 24.02 -7.62
N GLU A 91 4.45 24.20 -6.35
CA GLU A 91 3.67 25.35 -5.88
C GLU A 91 4.56 26.61 -5.85
N PRO A 92 4.16 27.72 -6.52
CA PRO A 92 4.95 28.95 -6.63
C PRO A 92 4.96 29.83 -5.38
#